data_AF-A0A7S3V6D2-F1
#
_entry.id   AF-A0A7S3V6D2-F1
#
_cell.length_a   1.000
_cell.length_b   1.000
_cell.length_c   1.000
_cell.angle_alpha   90.00
_cell.angle_beta   90.00
_cell.angle_gamma   90.00
#
_symmetry.space_group_name_H-M   'P 1'
#
loop_
_entity.id
_entity.type
_entity.pdbx_description
1 polymer ?
#
loop_
_entity_poly.entity_id
_entity_poly.type
_entity_poly.pdbx_seq_one_letter_code
_entity_poly.pdbx_strand_id
1 'polypeptide(L)'
;MEDPETVIIDVRNAYESAIGNFQPPLNGAKLIDPKMRNSVEFPKWLNSKKTQDQLNGKKVLMYCTGGIRCERATALLNELSTVVDDLKPKGVYHCRGGIERYMKTYASGGYWKGKNYLFDKRMEQTPEVKGIEDVESDIDSKCCLCRTRWTIYRGQFKCNRSLCRVPVIVCESCASTAVKMPESLVCELCREGYRAPTVLPDLVSLKRKAEEILDSSSRCNGRISKEPNKQNQEKAYYKDYLFIRRLPLTITASKIKVEVGPEVKFVNWICDKNK
;
A
#
# COMPACT_ATOMS: atom_id res chain seq x y z
N MET A 1 -1.69 11.54 -13.65
CA MET A 1 -0.32 12.04 -13.43
C MET A 1 -0.20 13.51 -13.81
N GLU A 2 -0.83 13.95 -14.90
CA GLU A 2 -0.77 15.36 -15.37
C GLU A 2 -1.78 16.31 -14.71
N ASP A 3 -2.81 15.80 -14.03
CA ASP A 3 -3.82 16.62 -13.37
C ASP A 3 -3.28 17.22 -12.05
N PRO A 4 -3.16 18.56 -11.91
CA PRO A 4 -2.66 19.23 -10.71
C PRO A 4 -3.58 19.08 -9.49
N GLU A 5 -4.85 18.74 -9.69
CA GLU A 5 -5.80 18.45 -8.62
C GLU A 5 -5.69 17.01 -8.10
N THR A 6 -4.69 16.27 -8.56
CA THR A 6 -4.40 14.90 -8.12
C THR A 6 -3.21 14.85 -7.16
N VAL A 7 -3.33 14.02 -6.13
CA VAL A 7 -2.23 13.61 -5.26
C VAL A 7 -1.94 12.14 -5.48
N ILE A 8 -0.65 11.80 -5.48
CA ILE A 8 -0.17 10.44 -5.65
C ILE A 8 0.50 10.02 -4.34
N ILE A 9 0.04 8.94 -3.72
CA ILE A 9 0.57 8.48 -2.45
C ILE A 9 1.34 7.17 -2.67
N ASP A 10 2.60 7.18 -2.26
CA ASP A 10 3.39 5.95 -2.17
C ASP A 10 3.04 5.20 -0.88
N VAL A 11 2.38 4.04 -1.00
CA VAL A 11 1.98 3.22 0.15
C VAL A 11 3.09 2.23 0.54
N ARG A 12 4.32 2.44 0.05
CA ARG A 12 5.48 1.61 0.38
C ARG A 12 6.29 2.16 1.55
N ASN A 13 7.23 1.36 2.03
CA ASN A 13 8.16 1.79 3.06
C ASN A 13 9.19 2.75 2.45
N ALA A 14 9.74 3.65 3.26
CA ALA A 14 10.66 4.70 2.80
C ALA A 14 11.89 4.18 2.05
N TYR A 15 12.42 3.00 2.42
CA TYR A 15 13.54 2.40 1.70
C TYR A 15 13.16 1.93 0.28
N GLU A 16 11.90 1.55 0.06
CA GLU A 16 11.38 1.19 -1.26
C GLU A 16 11.17 2.44 -2.12
N SER A 17 10.71 3.54 -1.50
CA SER A 17 10.57 4.86 -2.14
C SER A 17 11.92 5.47 -2.53
N ALA A 18 12.95 5.19 -1.74
CA ALA A 18 14.31 5.71 -1.95
C ALA A 18 15.00 5.13 -3.19
N ILE A 19 14.67 3.90 -3.60
CA ILE A 19 15.31 3.26 -4.77
C ILE A 19 14.57 3.53 -6.10
N GLY A 20 13.32 3.95 -6.02
CA GLY A 20 12.47 4.19 -7.17
C GLY A 20 11.10 4.67 -6.74
N ASN A 21 10.54 5.62 -7.48
CA ASN A 21 9.21 6.18 -7.23
C ASN A 21 8.65 6.83 -8.51
N PHE A 22 7.36 7.18 -8.47
CA PHE A 22 6.75 7.95 -9.54
C PHE A 22 7.20 9.41 -9.51
N GLN A 23 7.61 9.94 -10.66
CA GLN A 23 7.95 11.35 -10.86
C GLN A 23 6.91 11.98 -11.80
N PRO A 24 5.81 12.52 -11.26
CA PRO A 24 4.85 13.29 -12.06
C PRO A 24 5.50 14.58 -12.60
N PRO A 25 4.94 15.18 -13.67
CA PRO A 25 5.46 16.42 -14.22
C PRO A 25 5.29 17.58 -13.23
N LEU A 26 6.11 18.63 -13.35
CA LEU A 26 6.17 19.75 -12.39
C LEU A 26 4.80 20.43 -12.14
N ASN A 27 3.99 20.56 -13.19
CA ASN A 27 2.65 21.17 -13.13
C ASN A 27 1.53 20.12 -13.03
N GLY A 28 1.87 18.87 -12.74
CA GLY A 28 0.92 17.78 -12.63
C GLY A 28 0.60 17.42 -11.20
N ALA A 29 0.29 16.15 -11.01
CA ALA A 29 -0.07 15.59 -9.72
C ALA A 29 1.08 15.72 -8.72
N LYS A 30 0.75 15.87 -7.44
CA LYS A 30 1.75 15.96 -6.37
C LYS A 30 2.05 14.57 -5.79
N LEU A 31 3.31 14.13 -5.83
CA LEU A 31 3.74 12.95 -5.09
C LEU A 31 3.83 13.26 -3.59
N ILE A 32 3.27 12.37 -2.79
CA ILE A 32 3.34 12.36 -1.33
C ILE A 32 4.00 11.05 -0.91
N ASP A 33 5.14 11.17 -0.24
CA ASP A 33 5.79 10.06 0.48
C ASP A 33 5.44 10.17 1.97
N PRO A 34 4.62 9.24 2.51
CA PRO A 34 4.32 9.14 3.93
C PRO A 34 5.53 8.84 4.83
N LYS A 35 6.71 8.57 4.25
CA LYS A 35 7.97 8.27 4.95
C LYS A 35 7.85 7.11 5.95
N MET A 36 7.08 6.09 5.58
CA MET A 36 6.76 4.97 6.47
C MET A 36 7.97 4.07 6.74
N ARG A 37 8.19 3.74 8.01
CA ARG A 37 9.13 2.69 8.42
C ARG A 37 8.59 1.30 8.10
N ASN A 38 7.27 1.14 8.23
CA ASN A 38 6.53 -0.07 7.94
C ASN A 38 5.07 0.26 7.58
N SER A 39 4.35 -0.70 7.02
CA SER A 39 2.96 -0.52 6.57
C SER A 39 1.95 -0.22 7.68
N VAL A 40 2.26 -0.51 8.95
CA VAL A 40 1.38 -0.23 10.10
C VAL A 40 1.34 1.26 10.43
N GLU A 41 2.29 2.05 9.91
CA GLU A 41 2.28 3.51 10.05
C GLU A 41 1.27 4.18 9.11
N PHE A 42 0.81 3.51 8.04
CA PHE A 42 -0.11 4.12 7.07
C PHE A 42 -1.41 4.63 7.69
N PRO A 43 -2.15 3.84 8.51
CA PRO A 43 -3.38 4.34 9.14
C PRO A 43 -3.13 5.52 10.08
N LYS A 44 -1.98 5.52 10.77
CA LYS A 44 -1.60 6.63 11.67
C LYS A 44 -1.31 7.90 10.87
N TRP A 45 -0.59 7.76 9.77
CA TRP A 45 -0.29 8.85 8.85
C TRP A 45 -1.58 9.45 8.27
N LEU A 46 -2.52 8.61 7.84
CA LEU A 46 -3.79 9.03 7.27
C LEU A 46 -4.73 9.70 8.29
N ASN A 47 -4.65 9.28 9.55
CA ASN A 47 -5.44 9.85 10.65
C ASN A 47 -4.96 11.24 11.10
N SER A 48 -3.78 11.69 10.68
CA SER A 48 -3.29 13.02 11.05
C SER A 48 -4.05 14.12 10.29
N LYS A 49 -4.45 15.19 10.99
CA LYS A 49 -5.18 16.32 10.39
C LYS A 49 -4.43 16.95 9.21
N LYS A 50 -3.11 17.11 9.35
CA LYS A 50 -2.22 17.57 8.27
C LYS A 50 -2.38 16.74 6.99
N THR A 51 -2.46 15.41 7.11
CA THR A 51 -2.67 14.55 5.95
C THR A 51 -4.09 14.71 5.40
N GLN A 52 -5.10 14.72 6.26
CA GLN A 52 -6.49 14.87 5.83
C GLN A 52 -6.71 16.16 5.03
N ASP A 53 -6.14 17.28 5.50
CA ASP A 53 -6.21 18.57 4.82
C ASP A 53 -5.52 18.55 3.44
N GLN A 54 -4.46 17.75 3.27
CA GLN A 54 -3.79 17.57 1.97
C GLN A 54 -4.60 16.74 0.97
N LEU A 55 -5.49 15.87 1.46
CA LEU A 55 -6.30 14.98 0.63
C LEU A 55 -7.69 15.55 0.34
N ASN A 56 -8.17 16.45 1.19
CA ASN A 56 -9.49 17.07 1.03
C ASN A 56 -9.60 17.82 -0.30
N GLY A 57 -10.70 17.59 -1.03
CA GLY A 57 -10.94 18.20 -2.35
C GLY A 57 -10.01 17.74 -3.48
N LYS A 58 -9.10 16.78 -3.25
CA LYS A 58 -8.17 16.25 -4.26
C LYS A 58 -8.62 14.88 -4.78
N LYS A 59 -8.17 14.52 -5.99
CA LYS A 59 -8.21 13.13 -6.47
C LYS A 59 -7.01 12.39 -5.88
N VAL A 60 -7.23 11.24 -5.26
CA VAL A 60 -6.17 10.46 -4.60
C VAL A 60 -5.84 9.24 -5.43
N LEU A 61 -4.59 9.11 -5.87
CA LEU A 61 -4.06 7.91 -6.53
C LEU A 61 -3.03 7.24 -5.62
N MET A 62 -3.21 5.96 -5.32
CA MET A 62 -2.25 5.20 -4.50
C MET A 62 -1.52 4.14 -5.32
N TYR A 63 -0.28 3.84 -4.94
CA TYR A 63 0.47 2.74 -5.53
C TYR A 63 1.35 2.01 -4.52
N CYS A 64 1.65 0.76 -4.84
CA CYS A 64 2.66 -0.07 -4.20
C CYS A 64 3.17 -1.11 -5.20
N THR A 65 4.08 -1.98 -4.80
CA THR A 65 4.73 -2.96 -5.70
C THR A 65 3.74 -3.81 -6.49
N GLY A 66 2.81 -4.50 -5.81
CA GLY A 66 1.86 -5.44 -6.42
C GLY A 66 0.38 -5.14 -6.17
N GLY A 67 0.05 -3.99 -5.58
CA GLY A 67 -1.33 -3.55 -5.34
C GLY A 67 -1.94 -3.90 -3.97
N ILE A 68 -1.47 -4.95 -3.28
CA ILE A 68 -2.13 -5.44 -2.03
C ILE A 68 -2.22 -4.40 -0.90
N ARG A 69 -1.19 -3.54 -0.73
CA ARG A 69 -1.23 -2.46 0.27
C ARG A 69 -2.22 -1.37 -0.15
N CYS A 70 -2.38 -1.13 -1.44
CA CYS A 70 -3.33 -0.17 -1.97
C CYS A 70 -4.77 -0.61 -1.79
N GLU A 71 -5.08 -1.90 -1.91
CA GLU A 71 -6.44 -2.41 -1.63
C GLU A 71 -6.89 -2.02 -0.21
N ARG A 72 -6.00 -2.25 0.77
CA ARG A 72 -6.26 -1.90 2.18
C ARG A 72 -6.30 -0.38 2.39
N ALA A 73 -5.37 0.36 1.78
CA ALA A 73 -5.28 1.81 1.91
C ALA A 73 -6.50 2.54 1.31
N THR A 74 -6.96 2.10 0.12
CA THR A 74 -8.17 2.60 -0.54
C THR A 74 -9.40 2.34 0.31
N ALA A 75 -9.57 1.13 0.84
CA ALA A 75 -10.69 0.81 1.72
C ALA A 75 -10.70 1.70 2.97
N LEU A 76 -9.55 1.84 3.64
CA LEU A 76 -9.42 2.67 4.84
C LEU A 76 -9.72 4.16 4.57
N LEU A 77 -9.21 4.72 3.47
CA LEU A 77 -9.48 6.11 3.10
C LEU A 77 -10.96 6.34 2.79
N ASN A 78 -11.60 5.41 2.08
CA ASN A 78 -13.03 5.49 1.83
C ASN A 78 -13.83 5.47 3.13
N GLU A 79 -13.55 4.54 4.05
CA GLU A 79 -14.19 4.48 5.38
C GLU A 79 -14.00 5.78 6.16
N LEU A 80 -12.78 6.31 6.21
CA LEU A 80 -12.48 7.58 6.88
C LEU A 80 -13.23 8.76 6.24
N SER A 81 -13.31 8.83 4.91
CA SER A 81 -14.01 9.91 4.20
C SER A 81 -15.53 9.91 4.40
N THR A 82 -16.10 8.74 4.73
CA THR A 82 -17.51 8.60 5.11
C THR A 82 -17.76 9.19 6.50
N VAL A 83 -16.83 9.00 7.44
CA VAL A 83 -17.03 9.36 8.86
C VAL A 83 -16.49 10.75 9.21
N VAL A 84 -15.46 11.22 8.51
CA VAL A 84 -14.80 12.51 8.76
C VAL A 84 -15.32 13.54 7.76
N ASP A 85 -16.05 14.54 8.26
CA ASP A 85 -16.69 15.56 7.41
C ASP A 85 -15.68 16.41 6.62
N ASP A 86 -14.52 16.70 7.23
CA ASP A 86 -13.46 17.49 6.61
C ASP A 86 -12.60 16.72 5.61
N LEU A 87 -12.85 15.42 5.40
CA LEU A 87 -12.09 14.57 4.49
C LEU A 87 -12.97 14.13 3.32
N LYS A 88 -13.08 14.98 2.29
CA LYS A 88 -13.86 14.72 1.09
C LYS A 88 -12.96 14.71 -0.16
N PRO A 89 -12.23 13.61 -0.41
CA PRO A 89 -11.52 13.46 -1.68
C PRO A 89 -12.53 13.40 -2.84
N LYS A 90 -12.17 14.00 -3.99
CA LYS A 90 -12.98 13.96 -5.23
C LYS A 90 -13.09 12.55 -5.80
N GLY A 91 -12.15 11.67 -5.46
CA GLY A 91 -12.14 10.27 -5.84
C GLY A 91 -10.90 9.57 -5.31
N VAL A 92 -11.02 8.29 -5.01
CA VAL A 92 -9.93 7.45 -4.48
C VAL A 92 -9.67 6.31 -5.46
N TYR A 93 -8.44 6.24 -5.96
CA TYR A 93 -7.99 5.31 -6.98
C TYR A 93 -6.68 4.65 -6.57
N HIS A 94 -6.36 3.51 -7.17
CA HIS A 94 -5.04 2.91 -7.04
C HIS A 94 -4.51 2.37 -8.36
N CYS A 95 -3.21 2.13 -8.43
CA CYS A 95 -2.57 1.43 -9.54
C CYS A 95 -2.88 -0.08 -9.46
N ARG A 96 -3.85 -0.54 -10.25
CA ARG A 96 -4.28 -1.95 -10.26
C ARG A 96 -3.16 -2.87 -10.76
N GLY A 97 -2.70 -3.77 -9.89
CA GLY A 97 -1.54 -4.64 -10.15
C GLY A 97 -0.19 -3.99 -9.82
N GLY A 98 -0.21 -2.77 -9.27
CA GLY A 98 0.96 -2.06 -8.76
C GLY A 98 2.00 -1.69 -9.81
N ILE A 99 3.18 -1.32 -9.30
CA ILE A 99 4.35 -0.94 -10.10
C ILE A 99 4.77 -2.08 -11.03
N GLU A 100 4.65 -3.34 -10.58
CA GLU A 100 5.05 -4.50 -11.39
C GLU A 100 4.31 -4.56 -12.72
N ARG A 101 2.99 -4.36 -12.70
CA ARG A 101 2.19 -4.30 -13.92
C ARG A 101 2.43 -3.02 -14.71
N TYR A 102 2.62 -1.89 -14.02
CA TYR A 102 2.88 -0.61 -14.66
C TYR A 102 4.14 -0.68 -15.54
N MET A 103 5.26 -1.19 -15.02
CA MET A 103 6.52 -1.31 -15.78
C MET A 103 6.41 -2.24 -16.98
N LYS A 104 5.61 -3.32 -16.89
CA LYS A 104 5.35 -4.21 -18.04
C LYS A 104 4.50 -3.54 -19.11
N THR A 105 3.65 -2.58 -18.73
CA THR A 105 2.78 -1.84 -19.65
C THR A 105 3.54 -0.69 -20.32
N TYR A 106 4.42 -0.02 -19.57
CA TYR A 106 5.25 1.08 -20.03
C TYR A 106 6.72 0.66 -20.00
N ALA A 107 7.14 -0.07 -21.04
CA ALA A 107 8.48 -0.67 -21.12
C ALA A 107 9.63 0.35 -21.07
N SER A 108 9.39 1.61 -21.45
CA SER A 108 10.34 2.73 -21.31
C SER A 108 10.38 3.35 -19.92
N GLY A 109 9.54 2.90 -18.99
CA GLY A 109 9.43 3.37 -17.61
C GLY A 109 8.36 4.44 -17.39
N GLY A 110 7.94 5.17 -18.42
CA GLY A 110 6.90 6.20 -18.31
C GLY A 110 7.19 7.22 -17.21
N TYR A 111 6.27 7.36 -16.24
CA TYR A 111 6.41 8.23 -15.08
C TYR A 111 7.22 7.61 -13.94
N TRP A 112 7.57 6.33 -14.03
CA TRP A 112 8.39 5.67 -13.02
C TRP A 112 9.88 5.99 -13.22
N LYS A 113 10.58 6.26 -12.13
CA LYS A 113 12.03 6.53 -12.10
C LYS A 113 12.72 5.60 -11.11
N GLY A 114 13.88 5.07 -11.49
CA GLY A 114 14.68 4.14 -10.69
C GLY A 114 14.16 2.70 -10.71
N LYS A 115 14.48 1.93 -9.67
CA LYS A 115 14.19 0.48 -9.59
C LYS A 115 12.99 0.19 -8.70
N ASN A 116 12.23 -0.85 -9.04
CA ASN A 116 11.16 -1.35 -8.19
C ASN A 116 11.66 -2.52 -7.33
N TYR A 117 11.61 -2.40 -6.01
CA TYR A 117 12.04 -3.45 -5.08
C TYR A 117 11.05 -4.62 -5.11
N LEU A 118 11.56 -5.83 -5.22
CA LEU A 118 10.79 -7.06 -5.16
C LEU A 118 11.19 -7.89 -3.95
N PHE A 119 10.19 -8.47 -3.28
CA PHE A 119 10.38 -9.32 -2.09
C PHE A 119 10.58 -10.81 -2.47
N ASP A 120 11.14 -11.07 -3.64
CA ASP A 120 11.43 -12.40 -4.16
C ASP A 120 12.85 -12.49 -4.73
N LYS A 121 13.22 -13.64 -5.30
CA LYS A 121 14.58 -13.90 -5.79
C LYS A 121 15.07 -12.91 -6.87
N ARG A 122 14.15 -12.22 -7.56
CA ARG A 122 14.50 -11.20 -8.56
C ARG A 122 15.13 -9.97 -7.92
N MET A 123 14.78 -9.67 -6.65
CA MET A 123 15.21 -8.52 -5.83
C MET A 123 14.80 -7.14 -6.36
N GLU A 124 14.87 -6.92 -7.67
CA GLU A 124 14.50 -5.66 -8.30
C GLU A 124 13.91 -5.88 -9.70
N GLN A 125 13.16 -4.89 -10.16
CA GLN A 125 12.62 -4.80 -11.51
C GLN A 125 12.96 -3.42 -12.08
N THR A 126 13.40 -3.40 -13.33
CA THR A 126 13.69 -2.20 -14.10
C THR A 126 12.80 -2.14 -15.35
N PRO A 127 12.61 -0.96 -15.97
CA PRO A 127 12.00 -0.87 -17.29
C PRO A 127 12.85 -1.64 -18.32
N GLU A 128 12.20 -2.31 -19.26
CA GLU A 128 12.85 -3.21 -20.23
C GLU A 128 13.64 -2.45 -21.32
N VAL A 129 13.13 -1.31 -21.77
CA VAL A 129 13.73 -0.53 -22.87
C VAL A 129 14.73 0.50 -22.37
N LYS A 130 14.68 0.84 -21.08
CA LYS A 130 15.50 1.91 -20.51
C LYS A 130 16.89 1.41 -20.16
N GLY A 131 17.93 2.13 -20.57
CA GLY A 131 19.33 1.79 -20.28
C GLY A 131 19.61 1.72 -18.77
N ILE A 132 20.51 0.83 -18.37
CA ILE A 132 20.86 0.63 -16.95
C ILE A 132 21.42 1.92 -16.34
N GLU A 133 22.27 2.63 -17.08
CA GLU A 133 22.85 3.91 -16.64
C GLU A 133 21.78 4.98 -16.39
N ASP A 134 20.75 5.04 -17.24
CA ASP A 134 19.61 5.95 -17.08
C ASP A 134 18.78 5.58 -15.85
N VAL A 135 18.58 4.28 -15.60
CA VAL A 135 17.85 3.79 -14.42
C VAL A 135 18.63 4.07 -13.13
N GLU A 136 19.94 3.92 -13.13
CA GLU A 136 20.80 4.24 -11.98
C GLU A 136 20.86 5.75 -11.73
N SER A 137 20.81 6.58 -12.79
CA SER A 137 20.85 8.04 -12.72
C SER A 137 19.49 8.73 -12.49
N ASP A 138 18.38 7.98 -12.54
CA ASP A 138 17.02 8.47 -12.28
C ASP A 138 16.74 8.96 -10.85
N ILE A 139 17.28 8.27 -9.84
CA ILE A 139 16.95 8.51 -8.42
C ILE A 139 18.20 8.64 -7.56
N ASP A 140 18.30 9.74 -6.81
CA ASP A 140 19.41 10.06 -5.90
C ASP A 140 19.39 9.24 -4.59
N SER A 141 19.32 7.92 -4.71
CA SER A 141 19.50 6.99 -3.60
C SER A 141 20.95 6.95 -3.16
N LYS A 142 21.21 6.85 -1.86
CA LYS A 142 22.56 6.97 -1.28
C LYS A 142 22.88 5.83 -0.33
N CYS A 143 24.15 5.45 -0.30
CA CYS A 143 24.67 4.61 0.77
C CYS A 143 24.51 5.31 2.12
N CYS A 144 24.03 4.57 3.12
CA CYS A 144 23.83 5.11 4.47
C CYS A 144 25.13 5.41 5.21
N LEU A 145 26.29 4.97 4.71
CA LEU A 145 27.61 5.22 5.29
C LEU A 145 28.35 6.33 4.54
N CYS A 146 28.85 6.04 3.32
CA CYS A 146 29.67 6.98 2.55
C CYS A 146 28.90 8.04 1.77
N ARG A 147 27.56 7.95 1.71
CA ARG A 147 26.68 8.85 0.93
C ARG A 147 26.86 8.81 -0.58
N THR A 148 27.78 8.01 -1.12
CA THR A 148 27.87 7.74 -2.56
C THR A 148 26.54 7.21 -3.08
N ARG A 149 26.20 7.62 -4.30
CA ARG A 149 25.00 7.17 -4.99
C ARG A 149 24.97 5.65 -5.07
N TRP A 150 23.86 5.06 -4.67
CA TRP A 150 23.64 3.62 -4.68
C TRP A 150 22.16 3.31 -4.64
N THR A 151 21.63 2.65 -5.67
CA THR A 151 20.20 2.33 -5.79
C THR A 151 19.86 0.88 -5.43
N ILE A 152 20.88 0.04 -5.20
CA ILE A 152 20.70 -1.39 -4.98
C ILE A 152 20.53 -1.70 -3.49
N TYR A 153 19.41 -2.34 -3.15
CA TYR A 153 19.15 -2.85 -1.82
C TYR A 153 19.23 -4.39 -1.79
N ARG A 154 20.04 -4.93 -0.87
CA ARG A 154 20.32 -6.38 -0.78
C ARG A 154 19.69 -7.09 0.42
N GLY A 155 18.87 -6.42 1.24
CA GLY A 155 18.21 -7.10 2.36
C GLY A 155 19.06 -7.29 3.63
N GLN A 156 20.33 -6.90 3.62
CA GLN A 156 21.31 -7.35 4.64
C GLN A 156 21.37 -6.45 5.87
N PHE A 157 21.23 -5.15 5.69
CA PHE A 157 21.55 -4.16 6.72
C PHE A 157 20.31 -3.41 7.21
N LYS A 158 20.29 -3.10 8.50
CA LYS A 158 19.19 -2.38 9.17
C LYS A 158 19.74 -1.25 10.01
N CYS A 159 18.95 -0.20 10.16
CA CYS A 159 19.29 0.93 11.01
C CYS A 159 19.43 0.50 12.47
N ASN A 160 20.49 0.99 13.12
CA ASN A 160 20.81 0.70 14.52
C ASN A 160 20.14 1.65 15.53
N ARG A 161 19.50 2.73 15.08
CA ARG A 161 18.81 3.62 16.03
C ARG A 161 17.74 2.84 16.79
N SER A 162 17.64 3.09 18.10
CA SER A 162 16.72 2.39 18.99
C SER A 162 15.31 2.31 18.40
N LEU A 163 14.76 1.08 18.38
CA LEU A 163 13.42 0.73 17.87
C LEU A 163 13.16 1.03 16.38
N CYS A 164 14.17 1.45 15.61
CA CYS A 164 13.99 1.79 14.19
C CYS A 164 13.96 0.54 13.29
N ARG A 165 15.09 -0.17 13.19
CA ARG A 165 15.28 -1.38 12.38
C ARG A 165 14.87 -1.26 10.89
N VAL A 166 14.62 -0.06 10.39
CA VAL A 166 14.33 0.20 8.97
C VAL A 166 15.52 -0.26 8.14
N PRO A 167 15.30 -0.99 7.04
CA PRO A 167 16.37 -1.37 6.13
C PRO A 167 17.20 -0.19 5.64
N VAL A 168 18.50 -0.40 5.48
CA VAL A 168 19.41 0.62 4.95
C VAL A 168 20.12 0.12 3.70
N ILE A 169 20.43 1.08 2.83
CA ILE A 169 21.13 0.86 1.58
C ILE A 169 22.62 1.02 1.85
N VAL A 170 23.41 0.00 1.55
CA VAL A 170 24.87 -0.01 1.74
C VAL A 170 25.52 -0.36 0.41
N CYS A 171 26.45 0.47 -0.05
CA CYS A 171 27.21 0.20 -1.26
C CYS A 171 28.24 -0.91 -1.02
N GLU A 172 28.72 -1.52 -2.10
CA GLU A 172 29.65 -2.64 -2.04
C GLU A 172 30.94 -2.31 -1.26
N SER A 173 31.53 -1.14 -1.49
CA SER A 173 32.74 -0.71 -0.77
C SER A 173 32.54 -0.52 0.74
N CYS A 174 31.30 -0.29 1.18
CA CYS A 174 30.96 -0.13 2.60
C CYS A 174 30.44 -1.41 3.25
N ALA A 175 30.27 -2.51 2.51
CA ALA A 175 29.66 -3.73 3.04
C ALA A 175 30.46 -4.32 4.21
N SER A 176 31.79 -4.38 4.10
CA SER A 176 32.67 -4.88 5.16
C SER A 176 32.61 -4.00 6.42
N THR A 177 32.61 -2.67 6.23
CA THR A 177 32.45 -1.68 7.29
C THR A 177 31.11 -1.82 8.00
N ALA A 178 30.02 -2.02 7.25
CA ALA A 178 28.68 -2.20 7.80
C ALA A 178 28.53 -3.46 8.66
N VAL A 179 29.28 -4.53 8.37
CA VAL A 179 29.36 -5.73 9.21
C VAL A 179 30.17 -5.48 10.48
N LYS A 180 31.31 -4.78 10.37
CA LYS A 180 32.21 -4.52 11.51
C LYS A 180 31.66 -3.48 12.49
N MET A 181 30.93 -2.48 11.99
CA MET A 181 30.41 -1.35 12.76
C MET A 181 28.92 -1.16 12.52
N PRO A 182 28.06 -2.11 12.95
CA PRO A 182 26.61 -2.03 12.73
C PRO A 182 25.99 -0.79 13.40
N GLU A 183 26.63 -0.25 14.45
CA GLU A 183 26.19 0.94 15.17
C GLU A 183 26.21 2.22 14.34
N SER A 184 27.07 2.26 13.31
CA SER A 184 27.18 3.37 12.37
C SER A 184 26.03 3.44 11.35
N LEU A 185 25.19 2.40 11.26
CA LEU A 185 24.11 2.29 10.29
C LEU A 185 22.89 3.12 10.70
N VAL A 186 22.68 4.24 10.03
CA VAL A 186 21.54 5.13 10.26
C VAL A 186 20.76 5.38 8.96
N CYS A 187 19.47 5.03 8.94
CA CYS A 187 18.58 5.30 7.80
C CYS A 187 18.28 6.81 7.66
N GLU A 188 17.88 7.24 6.47
CA GLU A 188 17.51 8.65 6.20
C GLU A 188 16.45 9.17 7.17
N LEU A 189 15.42 8.39 7.46
CA LEU A 189 14.37 8.78 8.41
C LEU A 189 14.93 9.11 9.80
N CYS A 190 15.97 8.40 10.26
CA CYS A 190 16.60 8.70 11.54
C CYS A 190 17.58 9.87 11.46
N ARG A 191 18.25 10.06 10.31
CA ARG A 191 19.13 11.21 10.07
C ARG A 191 18.35 12.53 10.03
N GLU A 192 17.17 12.51 9.39
CA GLU A 192 16.25 13.64 9.32
C GLU A 192 15.48 13.91 10.62
N GLY A 193 15.60 13.03 11.62
CA GLY A 193 14.80 13.12 12.85
C GLY A 193 13.31 12.84 12.64
N TYR A 194 12.92 12.19 11.54
CA TYR A 194 11.52 11.92 11.23
C TYR A 194 10.85 11.00 12.25
N ARG A 195 9.67 11.43 12.71
CA ARG A 195 8.78 10.69 13.60
C ARG A 195 7.42 10.52 12.91
N ALA A 196 7.00 9.27 12.75
CA ALA A 196 5.67 8.97 12.26
C ALA A 196 4.62 9.39 13.30
N PRO A 197 3.39 9.75 12.86
CA PRO A 197 2.28 9.97 13.78
C PRO A 197 2.04 8.74 14.67
N THR A 198 1.73 8.99 15.94
CA THR A 198 1.59 7.93 16.95
C THR A 198 0.16 7.43 17.09
N VAL A 199 -0.82 8.29 16.85
CA VAL A 199 -2.25 8.03 17.06
C VAL A 199 -2.79 7.14 15.95
N LEU A 200 -3.19 5.93 16.31
CA LEU A 200 -3.92 5.03 15.43
C LEU A 200 -5.40 5.44 15.41
N PRO A 201 -6.06 5.47 14.25
CA PRO A 201 -7.51 5.63 14.20
C PRO A 201 -8.21 4.46 14.90
N ASP A 202 -9.33 4.71 15.57
CA ASP A 202 -10.20 3.65 16.09
C ASP A 202 -10.94 2.99 14.93
N LEU A 203 -10.30 1.99 14.33
CA LEU A 203 -10.78 1.27 13.15
C LEU A 203 -12.14 0.59 13.39
N VAL A 204 -12.42 0.16 14.63
CA VAL A 204 -13.67 -0.54 14.95
C VAL A 204 -14.83 0.45 14.98
N SER A 205 -14.65 1.56 15.71
CA SER A 205 -15.67 2.61 15.76
C SER A 205 -15.88 3.28 14.40
N LEU A 206 -14.81 3.48 13.63
CA LEU A 206 -14.89 4.00 12.27
C LEU A 206 -15.73 3.11 11.37
N LYS A 207 -15.45 1.80 11.36
CA LYS A 207 -16.20 0.85 10.55
C LYS A 207 -17.68 0.84 10.93
N ARG A 208 -17.99 0.81 12.24
CA ARG A 208 -19.38 0.85 12.72
C ARG A 208 -20.10 2.11 12.27
N LYS A 209 -19.48 3.28 12.41
CA LYS A 209 -20.05 4.56 11.97
C LYS A 209 -20.26 4.61 10.45
N ALA A 210 -19.29 4.11 9.68
CA ALA A 210 -19.41 4.06 8.23
C ALA A 210 -20.58 3.16 7.79
N GLU A 211 -20.74 1.98 8.41
CA GLU A 211 -21.88 1.07 8.17
C GLU A 211 -23.22 1.74 8.54
N GLU A 212 -23.31 2.42 9.69
CA GLU A 212 -24.51 3.15 10.12
C GLU A 212 -24.92 4.26 9.14
N ILE A 213 -23.95 5.03 8.63
CA ILE A 213 -24.20 6.09 7.65
C ILE A 213 -24.69 5.49 6.32
N LEU A 214 -24.05 4.41 5.86
CA LEU A 214 -24.45 3.73 4.62
C LEU A 214 -25.86 3.12 4.73
N ASP A 215 -26.19 2.48 5.85
CA ASP A 215 -27.51 1.91 6.12
C ASP A 215 -28.60 2.99 6.24
N SER A 216 -28.26 4.16 6.80
CA SER A 216 -29.19 5.30 6.85
C SER A 216 -29.46 5.88 5.45
N SER A 217 -28.45 5.92 4.58
CA SER A 217 -28.57 6.42 3.20
C SER A 217 -29.33 5.47 2.27
N SER A 218 -29.27 4.16 2.52
CA SER A 218 -29.94 3.13 1.72
C SER A 218 -31.42 2.95 2.09
N ARG A 219 -31.87 3.43 3.26
CA ARG A 219 -33.31 3.55 3.57
C ARG A 219 -34.04 4.60 2.73
N CYS A 220 -33.33 5.47 2.02
CA CYS A 220 -33.91 6.51 1.17
C CYS A 220 -33.94 6.19 -0.34
N ASN A 221 -33.37 5.08 -0.81
CA ASN A 221 -33.39 4.71 -2.24
C ASN A 221 -33.55 3.20 -2.43
N GLY A 222 -34.80 2.74 -2.45
CA GLY A 222 -35.14 1.39 -2.85
C GLY A 222 -35.07 1.23 -4.37
N ARG A 223 -34.23 0.28 -4.84
CA ARG A 223 -34.47 -0.56 -6.03
C ARG A 223 -33.44 -1.68 -6.09
N ILE A 224 -33.92 -2.91 -5.93
CA ILE A 224 -33.17 -4.17 -6.01
C ILE A 224 -32.86 -4.46 -7.48
N SER A 225 -31.58 -4.73 -7.81
CA SER A 225 -31.18 -5.29 -9.10
C SER A 225 -30.57 -6.68 -8.90
N LYS A 226 -31.17 -7.66 -9.59
CA LYS A 226 -30.80 -9.09 -9.61
C LYS A 226 -29.47 -9.32 -10.35
N GLU A 227 -28.61 -10.19 -9.82
CA GLU A 227 -27.42 -10.70 -10.52
C GLU A 227 -27.71 -11.98 -11.34
N PRO A 228 -26.97 -12.21 -12.46
CA PRO A 228 -27.24 -13.32 -13.38
C PRO A 228 -26.56 -14.64 -12.98
N ASN A 229 -27.27 -15.70 -13.33
CA ASN A 229 -26.97 -17.10 -13.10
C ASN A 229 -25.74 -17.59 -13.92
N LYS A 230 -24.80 -18.31 -13.30
CA LYS A 230 -23.76 -19.05 -14.02
C LYS A 230 -23.55 -20.43 -13.39
N GLN A 231 -23.97 -21.45 -14.14
CA GLN A 231 -23.74 -22.87 -13.85
C GLN A 231 -22.25 -23.18 -13.80
N ASN A 232 -21.81 -23.94 -12.79
CA ASN A 232 -20.49 -24.54 -12.76
C ASN A 232 -20.57 -25.99 -12.26
N GLN A 233 -19.80 -26.82 -12.95
CA GLN A 233 -19.75 -28.27 -12.94
C GLN A 233 -19.60 -28.91 -11.56
N GLU A 234 -20.27 -30.06 -11.39
CA GLU A 234 -20.22 -30.92 -10.20
C GLU A 234 -18.82 -31.53 -9.99
N LYS A 235 -18.24 -31.32 -8.80
CA LYS A 235 -17.17 -32.17 -8.26
C LYS A 235 -17.34 -32.39 -6.76
N ALA A 236 -17.35 -33.68 -6.41
CA ALA A 236 -17.06 -34.34 -5.13
C ALA A 236 -17.66 -33.72 -3.85
N TYR A 237 -18.76 -34.34 -3.46
CA TYR A 237 -19.60 -34.20 -2.27
C TYR A 237 -18.86 -34.07 -0.92
N TYR A 238 -19.04 -32.94 -0.24
CA TYR A 238 -19.12 -32.87 1.22
C TYR A 238 -20.56 -32.48 1.55
N LYS A 239 -21.40 -33.47 1.90
CA LYS A 239 -22.86 -33.28 2.00
C LYS A 239 -23.28 -32.23 3.04
N ASP A 240 -22.41 -31.98 4.03
CA ASP A 240 -22.66 -31.11 5.17
C ASP A 240 -21.84 -29.82 5.18
N TYR A 241 -21.08 -29.52 4.11
CA TYR A 241 -20.18 -28.36 4.06
C TYR A 241 -20.45 -27.48 2.84
N LEU A 242 -20.71 -26.19 3.10
CA LEU A 242 -20.81 -25.16 2.07
C LEU A 242 -19.49 -24.38 1.99
N PHE A 243 -18.78 -24.49 0.87
CA PHE A 243 -17.54 -23.75 0.63
C PHE A 243 -17.82 -22.42 -0.08
N ILE A 244 -17.66 -21.32 0.65
CA ILE A 244 -17.83 -19.97 0.10
C ILE A 244 -16.46 -19.37 -0.19
N ARG A 245 -16.23 -18.96 -1.45
CA ARG A 245 -15.00 -18.28 -1.89
C ARG A 245 -15.31 -16.84 -2.32
N ARG A 246 -14.28 -16.00 -2.43
CA ARG A 246 -14.35 -14.59 -2.88
C ARG A 246 -15.22 -13.70 -1.98
N LEU A 247 -15.22 -13.97 -0.69
CA LEU A 247 -15.83 -13.11 0.29
C LEU A 247 -15.07 -11.77 0.39
N PRO A 248 -15.77 -10.63 0.53
CA PRO A 248 -15.13 -9.36 0.85
C PRO A 248 -14.31 -9.49 2.14
N LEU A 249 -13.16 -8.80 2.20
CA LEU A 249 -12.25 -8.86 3.37
C LEU A 249 -12.89 -8.38 4.69
N THR A 250 -14.07 -7.79 4.63
CA THR A 250 -14.76 -7.12 5.74
C THR A 250 -15.98 -7.88 6.26
N ILE A 251 -16.36 -9.01 5.66
CA ILE A 251 -17.57 -9.75 6.04
C ILE A 251 -17.38 -10.52 7.35
N THR A 252 -18.38 -10.45 8.22
CA THR A 252 -18.37 -11.11 9.53
C THR A 252 -19.07 -12.46 9.46
N ALA A 253 -18.72 -13.38 10.36
CA ALA A 253 -19.38 -14.68 10.46
C ALA A 253 -20.90 -14.55 10.67
N SER A 254 -21.35 -13.52 11.40
CA SER A 254 -22.78 -13.25 11.63
C SER A 254 -23.51 -12.88 10.34
N LYS A 255 -22.91 -12.02 9.49
CA LYS A 255 -23.49 -11.67 8.18
C LYS A 255 -23.59 -12.91 7.27
N ILE A 256 -22.59 -13.80 7.31
CA ILE A 256 -22.62 -15.07 6.56
C ILE A 256 -23.76 -15.97 7.05
N LYS A 257 -23.97 -16.09 8.37
CA LYS A 257 -25.06 -16.92 8.92
C LYS A 257 -26.44 -16.41 8.52
N VAL A 258 -26.65 -15.10 8.51
CA VAL A 258 -27.93 -14.50 8.09
C VAL A 258 -28.22 -14.81 6.62
N GLU A 259 -27.21 -14.69 5.75
CA GLU A 259 -27.40 -14.84 4.30
C GLU A 259 -27.53 -16.31 3.87
N VAL A 260 -26.78 -17.22 4.51
CA VAL A 260 -26.78 -18.65 4.17
C VAL A 260 -27.96 -19.39 4.81
N GLY A 261 -28.49 -18.86 5.92
CA GLY A 261 -29.66 -19.39 6.61
C GLY A 261 -29.35 -19.99 7.99
N PRO A 262 -30.39 -20.22 8.80
CA PRO A 262 -30.27 -20.62 10.21
C PRO A 262 -29.72 -22.05 10.41
N GLU A 263 -29.58 -22.82 9.34
CA GLU A 263 -29.16 -24.23 9.36
C GLU A 263 -27.62 -24.37 9.53
N VAL A 264 -26.88 -23.27 9.42
CA VAL A 264 -25.42 -23.23 9.58
C VAL A 264 -25.02 -23.26 11.05
N LYS A 265 -24.58 -24.43 11.52
CA LYS A 265 -24.10 -24.63 12.90
C LYS A 265 -22.81 -23.86 13.19
N PHE A 266 -21.82 -23.93 12.29
CA PHE A 266 -20.49 -23.34 12.48
C PHE A 266 -20.00 -22.61 11.24
N VAL A 267 -19.25 -21.51 11.44
CA VAL A 267 -18.54 -20.78 10.38
C VAL A 267 -17.07 -20.76 10.75
N ASN A 268 -16.24 -21.43 9.94
CA ASN A 268 -14.80 -21.51 10.15
C ASN A 268 -14.06 -20.81 9.02
N TRP A 269 -13.12 -19.94 9.37
CA TRP A 269 -12.22 -19.31 8.40
C TRP A 269 -11.10 -20.28 8.08
N ILE A 270 -11.08 -20.79 6.85
CA ILE A 270 -9.99 -21.62 6.36
C ILE A 270 -8.91 -20.67 5.83
N CYS A 271 -7.85 -20.46 6.61
CA CYS A 271 -6.63 -19.84 6.11
C CYS A 271 -5.81 -20.92 5.37
N ASP A 272 -5.50 -20.71 4.10
CA ASP A 272 -4.51 -21.53 3.39
C ASP A 272 -3.18 -21.40 4.14
N LYS A 273 -2.78 -22.47 4.85
CA LYS A 273 -1.52 -22.49 5.64
C LYS A 273 -0.26 -22.61 4.78
N ASN A 274 -0.40 -22.75 3.46
CA ASN A 274 0.70 -22.91 2.52
C ASN A 274 0.62 -21.87 1.40
N LYS A 275 1.01 -20.63 1.69
CA LYS A 275 1.54 -19.66 0.70
C LYS A 275 2.57 -18.76 1.34
#